data_AF-A0A529G5K8-F1
#
_entry.id   AF-A0A529G5K8-F1
#
_cell.length_a   1.000
_cell.length_b   1.000
_cell.length_c   1.000
_cell.angle_alpha   90.00
_cell.angle_beta   90.00
_cell.angle_gamma   90.00
#
_symmetry.space_group_name_H-M   'P 1'
#
loop_
_entity.id
_entity.type
_entity.pdbx_description
1 polymer ?
#
loop_
_entity_poly.entity_id
_entity_poly.type
_entity_poly.pdbx_seq_one_letter_code
_entity_poly.pdbx_strand_id
1 'polypeptide(L)'
;MSFSVKPLDETSWADFAALVERHNGVWGGCWCMAFHAKGNGAGGNRAAKQARVRNGSTHAALVFDGAACVGWCQFGPTGELPRIKHRRAYEE
;
A
#
# COMPACT_ATOMS: atom_id res chain seq x y z
N MET A 1 9.42 1.88 23.91
CA MET A 1 9.07 2.03 22.48
C MET A 1 7.56 1.90 22.36
N SER A 2 6.89 2.93 21.85
CA SER A 2 5.45 2.90 21.62
C SER A 2 5.23 3.00 20.11
N PHE A 3 4.65 1.96 19.53
CA PHE A 3 4.23 2.01 18.13
C PHE A 3 2.82 2.59 18.04
N SER A 4 2.55 3.34 16.98
CA SER A 4 1.19 3.78 16.64
C SER A 4 0.83 3.34 15.23
N VAL A 5 -0.46 3.25 14.95
CA VAL A 5 -0.98 2.84 13.65
C VAL A 5 -1.89 3.93 13.09
N LYS A 6 -1.71 4.25 11.81
CA LYS A 6 -2.60 5.14 11.05
C LYS A 6 -3.08 4.43 9.78
N PRO A 7 -4.30 4.70 9.29
CA PRO A 7 -4.72 4.21 7.98
C PRO A 7 -3.88 4.86 6.88
N LEU A 8 -3.74 4.19 5.74
CA LEU A 8 -3.25 4.79 4.50
C LEU A 8 -4.39 5.55 3.82
N ASP A 9 -4.27 6.86 3.81
CA ASP A 9 -5.17 7.84 3.20
C ASP A 9 -4.35 8.99 2.58
N GLU A 10 -5.03 10.04 2.11
CA GLU A 10 -4.34 11.19 1.50
C GLU A 10 -3.41 11.91 2.48
N THR A 11 -3.74 11.94 3.77
CA THR A 11 -2.97 12.65 4.79
C THR A 11 -1.69 11.91 5.18
N SER A 12 -1.69 10.58 5.05
CA SER A 12 -0.57 9.69 5.38
C SER A 12 0.17 9.16 4.14
N TRP A 13 -0.24 9.59 2.94
CA TRP A 13 0.41 9.20 1.68
C TRP A 13 1.91 9.53 1.67
N ALA A 14 2.29 10.71 2.15
CA ALA A 14 3.69 11.14 2.18
C ALA A 14 4.55 10.21 3.05
N ASP A 15 4.02 9.74 4.18
CA ASP A 15 4.71 8.81 5.09
C ASP A 15 4.93 7.44 4.43
N PHE A 16 3.90 6.92 3.77
CA PHE A 16 4.00 5.67 3.01
C PHE A 16 4.99 5.79 1.85
N ALA A 17 4.93 6.88 1.08
CA ALA A 17 5.84 7.10 -0.04
C ALA A 17 7.29 7.19 0.43
N ALA A 18 7.57 7.92 1.51
CA ALA A 18 8.90 8.01 2.10
C ALA A 18 9.41 6.65 2.58
N LEU A 19 8.55 5.79 3.16
CA LEU A 19 8.92 4.43 3.51
C LEU A 19 9.28 3.60 2.27
N VAL A 20 8.44 3.59 1.24
CA VAL A 20 8.69 2.82 0.01
C VAL A 20 9.96 3.30 -0.72
N GLU A 21 10.16 4.62 -0.81
CA GLU A 21 11.32 5.23 -1.47
C GLU A 21 12.63 4.95 -0.73
N ARG A 22 12.63 4.95 0.62
CA ARG A 22 13.80 4.52 1.43
C ARG A 22 14.26 3.10 1.13
N HIS A 23 13.36 2.24 0.67
CA HIS A 23 13.68 0.88 0.26
C HIS A 23 13.89 0.73 -1.27
N ASN A 24 14.05 1.82 -2.02
CA ASN A 24 14.12 1.86 -3.48
C ASN A 24 12.90 1.22 -4.17
N GLY A 25 11.72 1.36 -3.56
CA GLY A 25 10.55 0.56 -3.87
C GLY A 25 10.70 -0.85 -3.30
N VAL A 26 9.63 -1.44 -2.77
CA VAL A 26 9.67 -2.77 -2.16
C VAL A 26 10.20 -3.77 -3.19
N TRP A 27 11.32 -4.44 -2.90
CA TRP A 27 12.01 -5.32 -3.86
C TRP A 27 12.40 -4.65 -5.20
N GLY A 28 12.86 -3.40 -5.19
CA GLY A 28 13.40 -2.73 -6.38
C GLY A 28 12.33 -2.11 -7.30
N GLY A 29 11.31 -1.49 -6.71
CA GLY A 29 10.34 -0.66 -7.44
C GLY A 29 8.87 -1.03 -7.27
N CYS A 30 8.53 -2.00 -6.41
CA CYS A 30 7.13 -2.32 -6.13
C CYS A 30 6.52 -1.28 -5.17
N TRP A 31 5.40 -0.68 -5.57
CA TRP A 31 4.59 0.22 -4.74
C TRP A 31 3.40 -0.50 -4.08
N CYS A 32 3.64 -1.74 -3.64
CA CYS A 32 2.60 -2.61 -3.07
C CYS A 32 1.41 -2.82 -4.03
N MET A 33 1.74 -2.98 -5.31
CA MET A 33 0.79 -3.19 -6.40
C MET A 33 0.66 -4.68 -6.78
N ALA A 34 1.26 -5.60 -6.02
CA ALA A 34 1.26 -7.02 -6.34
C ALA A 34 -0.16 -7.61 -6.40
N PHE A 35 -1.04 -7.19 -5.47
CA PHE A 35 -2.43 -7.62 -5.41
C PHE A 35 -3.40 -6.74 -6.21
N HIS A 36 -2.91 -5.64 -6.78
CA HIS A 36 -3.64 -4.74 -7.66
C HIS A 36 -3.23 -4.93 -9.14
N ALA A 37 -3.95 -4.29 -10.06
CA ALA A 37 -3.45 -4.06 -11.42
C ALA A 37 -2.19 -3.18 -11.35
N LYS A 38 -1.08 -3.64 -11.94
CA LYS A 38 0.19 -2.90 -11.98
C LYS A 38 0.13 -1.78 -13.01
N GLY A 39 0.79 -0.66 -12.71
CA GLY A 39 1.09 0.38 -13.69
C GLY A 39 2.37 0.06 -14.47
N ASN A 40 2.72 0.94 -15.41
CA ASN A 40 3.93 0.77 -16.23
C ASN A 40 5.19 1.19 -15.45
N GLY A 41 6.03 0.23 -15.06
CA GLY A 41 7.25 0.47 -14.29
C GLY A 41 7.02 1.02 -12.87
N ALA A 42 8.11 1.40 -12.18
CA ALA A 42 8.05 1.89 -10.80
C ALA A 42 7.25 3.21 -10.68
N GLY A 43 7.47 4.16 -11.59
CA GLY A 43 6.74 5.43 -11.62
C GLY A 43 5.25 5.25 -11.88
N GLY A 44 4.87 4.37 -12.81
CA GLY A 44 3.46 4.03 -13.06
C GLY A 44 2.82 3.33 -11.87
N ASN A 45 3.54 2.46 -11.16
CA ASN A 45 3.05 1.83 -9.93
C ASN A 45 2.83 2.85 -8.80
N ARG A 46 3.72 3.83 -8.65
CA ARG A 46 3.56 4.94 -7.68
C ARG A 46 2.28 5.73 -7.96
N ALA A 47 2.10 6.18 -9.20
CA ALA A 47 0.94 6.94 -9.62
C ALA A 47 -0.36 6.15 -9.46
N ALA A 48 -0.36 4.87 -9.86
CA ALA A 48 -1.51 3.99 -9.71
C ALA A 48 -1.86 3.76 -8.23
N LYS A 49 -0.87 3.59 -7.35
CA LYS A 49 -1.10 3.46 -5.90
C LYS A 49 -1.67 4.75 -5.32
N GLN A 50 -1.12 5.91 -5.67
CA GLN A 50 -1.61 7.21 -5.20
C GLN A 50 -3.06 7.48 -5.63
N ALA A 51 -3.40 7.15 -6.88
CA ALA A 51 -4.77 7.28 -7.38
C ALA A 51 -5.74 6.41 -6.57
N ARG A 52 -5.34 5.17 -6.22
CA ARG A 52 -6.17 4.28 -5.39
C ARG A 52 -6.41 4.84 -3.99
N VAL A 53 -5.38 5.45 -3.38
CA VAL A 53 -5.48 6.11 -2.07
C VAL A 53 -6.49 7.25 -2.12
N ARG A 54 -6.37 8.14 -3.10
CA ARG A 54 -7.32 9.26 -3.31
C ARG A 54 -8.75 8.78 -3.56
N ASN A 55 -8.90 7.67 -4.29
CA ASN A 55 -10.21 7.08 -4.57
C ASN A 55 -10.78 6.24 -3.40
N GLY A 56 -10.07 6.10 -2.27
CA GLY A 56 -10.49 5.26 -1.15
C GLY A 56 -10.57 3.75 -1.49
N SER A 57 -9.85 3.30 -2.51
CA SER A 57 -9.92 1.94 -3.09
C SER A 57 -8.68 1.08 -2.79
N THR A 58 -7.94 1.46 -1.75
CA THR A 58 -6.85 0.67 -1.19
C THR A 58 -6.77 0.95 0.30
N HIS A 59 -6.66 -0.12 1.08
CA HIS A 59 -6.49 -0.01 2.53
C HIS A 59 -5.13 -0.56 2.94
N ALA A 60 -4.46 0.17 3.84
CA ALA A 60 -3.29 -0.33 4.52
C ALA A 60 -3.20 0.27 5.93
N ALA A 61 -2.71 -0.52 6.87
CA ALA A 61 -2.31 -0.04 8.19
C ALA A 61 -0.84 0.36 8.09
N LEU A 62 -0.50 1.59 8.45
CA LEU A 62 0.86 2.12 8.51
C LEU A 62 1.32 2.14 9.97
N VAL A 63 2.49 1.56 10.25
CA VAL A 63 3.06 1.47 11.60
C VAL A 63 4.11 2.55 11.76
N PHE A 64 4.02 3.32 12.84
CA PHE A 64 4.92 4.44 13.15
C PHE A 64 5.70 4.20 14.44
N ASP A 65 6.98 4.55 14.40
CA ASP A 65 7.82 4.81 15.57
C ASP A 65 8.09 6.32 15.65
N GLY A 66 7.45 7.00 16.60
CA GLY A 66 7.37 8.47 16.61
C GLY A 66 6.72 9.03 15.34
N ALA A 67 7.44 9.88 14.62
CA ALA A 67 6.99 10.45 13.34
C ALA A 67 7.35 9.58 12.12
N ALA A 68 8.17 8.54 12.28
CA ALA A 68 8.65 7.74 11.17
C ALA A 68 7.72 6.55 10.91
N CYS A 69 7.17 6.46 9.69
CA CYS A 69 6.54 5.24 9.21
C CYS A 69 7.61 4.16 8.96
N VAL A 70 7.50 3.04 9.67
CA VAL A 70 8.49 1.93 9.70
C VAL A 70 7.94 0.62 9.13
N GLY A 71 6.63 0.55 8.85
CA GLY A 71 6.02 -0.64 8.27
C GLY A 71 4.62 -0.38 7.73
N TRP A 72 4.13 -1.32 6.92
CA TRP A 72 2.74 -1.29 6.46
C TRP A 72 2.20 -2.71 6.27
N CYS A 73 0.87 -2.85 6.33
CA CYS A 73 0.17 -4.07 5.97
C CYS A 73 -1.05 -3.72 5.11
N GLN A 74 -1.14 -4.29 3.90
CA GLN A 74 -2.29 -4.10 3.02
C GLN A 74 -3.39 -5.11 3.34
N PHE A 75 -4.64 -4.64 3.30
CA PHE A 75 -5.83 -5.47 3.44
C PHE A 75 -6.96 -4.91 2.57
N GLY A 76 -8.06 -5.64 2.42
CA GLY A 76 -9.22 -5.21 1.66
C GLY A 76 -10.00 -6.38 1.05
N PRO A 77 -11.19 -6.11 0.50
CA PRO A 77 -12.01 -7.11 -0.17
C PRO A 77 -11.37 -7.58 -1.48
N THR A 78 -11.79 -8.75 -1.98
CA THR A 78 -11.32 -9.33 -3.25
C THR A 78 -11.56 -8.41 -4.45
N GLY A 79 -12.61 -7.58 -4.42
CA GLY A 79 -12.87 -6.57 -5.46
C GLY A 79 -11.80 -5.49 -5.56
N GLU A 80 -11.15 -5.12 -4.45
CA GLU A 80 -10.04 -4.17 -4.43
C GLU A 80 -8.67 -4.83 -4.62
N LEU A 81 -8.56 -6.10 -4.19
CA LEU A 81 -7.36 -6.94 -4.27
C LEU A 81 -7.59 -8.16 -5.20
N PRO A 82 -7.86 -7.95 -6.50
CA PRO A 82 -8.33 -9.01 -7.39
C PRO A 82 -7.30 -10.11 -7.68
N ARG A 83 -6.03 -9.88 -7.33
CA ARG A 83 -4.92 -10.84 -7.52
C ARG A 83 -4.51 -11.54 -6.23
N ILE A 84 -5.32 -11.47 -5.18
CA ILE A 84 -5.07 -12.20 -3.95
C ILE A 84 -4.98 -13.72 -4.21
N LYS A 85 -4.14 -14.41 -3.43
CA LYS A 85 -4.05 -15.87 -3.46
C LYS A 85 -5.35 -16.47 -2.92
N HIS A 86 -5.73 -17.64 -3.42
CA HIS A 86 -6.93 -18.37 -2.98
C HIS A 86 -8.23 -17.54 -3.05
N ARG A 87 -8.33 -16.60 -4.02
CA ARG A 87 -9.48 -15.68 -4.17
C ARG A 87 -10.85 -16.35 -4.00
N ARG A 88 -11.06 -17.51 -4.62
CA ARG A 88 -12.32 -18.27 -4.52
C ARG A 88 -12.75 -18.55 -3.07
N ALA A 89 -11.81 -18.85 -2.17
CA ALA A 89 -12.11 -19.12 -0.76
C ALA A 89 -12.53 -17.89 0.04
N TYR A 90 -12.38 -16.68 -0.51
CA TYR A 90 -12.82 -15.42 0.08
C TYR A 90 -14.11 -14.87 -0.55
N GLU A 91 -14.63 -15.53 -1.58
CA GLU A 91 -15.87 -15.15 -2.29
C GLU A 91 -17.04 -16.10 -1.99
N GLU A 92 -16.77 -17.24 -1.35
CA GLU A 92 -17.74 -18.23 -0.83
C GLU A 92 -18.20 -17.86 0.59
#